data_AF-A0A6F8PTY3-F1
#
_entry.id   AF-A0A6F8PTY3-F1
#
_cell.length_a   1.000
_cell.length_b   1.000
_cell.length_c   1.000
_cell.angle_alpha   90.00
_cell.angle_beta   90.00
_cell.angle_gamma   90.00
#
_symmetry.space_group_name_H-M   'P 1'
#
loop_
_entity.id
_entity.type
_entity.pdbx_description
1 polymer ?
#
loop_
_entity_poly.entity_id
_entity_poly.type
_entity_poly.pdbx_seq_one_letter_code
_entity_poly.pdbx_strand_id
1 'polypeptide(L)'
;MATCAMLCGADDWESIALFAQTREKWFKRTLRPAGGVPSHDTFNRLFAVLDPQVYRDRFSLWVQELILSTPLIGVVAIDGKTLRASDFSKQQAIHMVNA
;
A
#
# COMPACT_ATOMS: atom_id res chain seq x y z
N MET A 1 -3.71 9.45 1.50
CA MET A 1 -4.57 8.99 2.61
C MET A 1 -4.71 7.48 2.59
N ALA A 2 -5.35 6.89 1.58
CA ALA A 2 -5.54 5.43 1.47
C ALA A 2 -4.23 4.64 1.59
N THR A 3 -3.20 4.99 0.83
CA THR A 3 -1.88 4.33 0.92
C THR A 3 -1.28 4.34 2.33
N CYS A 4 -1.37 5.46 3.04
CA CYS A 4 -0.89 5.56 4.41
C CYS A 4 -1.68 4.65 5.37
N ALA A 5 -3.00 4.57 5.18
CA ALA A 5 -3.85 3.70 5.98
C ALA A 5 -3.53 2.22 5.73
N MET A 6 -3.38 1.82 4.45
CA MET A 6 -3.00 0.45 4.07
C MET A 6 -1.65 0.04 4.64
N LEU A 7 -0.64 0.92 4.59
CA LEU A 7 0.67 0.68 5.22
C LEU A 7 0.59 0.57 6.75
N CYS A 8 -0.45 1.12 7.37
CA CYS A 8 -0.73 0.98 8.80
C CYS A 8 -1.70 -0.18 9.12
N GLY A 9 -2.00 -1.05 8.15
CA GLY A 9 -2.80 -2.27 8.36
C GLY A 9 -4.31 -2.10 8.19
N ALA A 10 -4.79 -0.98 7.64
CA ALA A 10 -6.20 -0.87 7.24
C ALA A 10 -6.46 -1.71 5.98
N ASP A 11 -7.37 -2.68 6.07
CA ASP A 11 -7.67 -3.67 5.03
C ASP A 11 -9.09 -3.55 4.43
N ASP A 12 -9.89 -2.57 4.90
CA ASP A 12 -11.21 -2.25 4.34
C ASP A 12 -11.41 -0.72 4.13
N TRP A 13 -12.49 -0.34 3.45
CA TRP A 13 -12.76 1.08 3.15
C TRP A 13 -13.15 1.92 4.36
N GLU A 14 -13.77 1.28 5.36
CA GLU A 14 -14.27 1.93 6.58
C GLU A 14 -13.11 2.31 7.49
N SER A 15 -12.17 1.38 7.71
CA SER A 15 -10.91 1.56 8.40
C SER A 15 -10.02 2.60 7.71
N ILE A 16 -9.96 2.62 6.36
CA ILE A 16 -9.25 3.67 5.62
C ILE A 16 -9.85 5.06 5.88
N ALA A 17 -11.19 5.17 5.81
CA ALA A 17 -11.88 6.44 6.07
C ALA A 17 -11.68 6.90 7.52
N LEU A 18 -11.82 5.98 8.48
CA LEU A 18 -11.61 6.23 9.91
C LEU A 18 -10.16 6.67 10.19
N PHE A 19 -9.17 6.02 9.60
CA PHE A 19 -7.76 6.40 9.72
C PHE A 19 -7.54 7.83 9.21
N ALA A 20 -8.12 8.16 8.06
CA ALA A 20 -8.02 9.49 7.47
C ALA A 20 -8.70 10.57 8.32
N GLN A 21 -9.87 10.29 8.89
CA GLN A 21 -10.61 11.19 9.79
C GLN A 21 -9.83 11.43 11.09
N THR A 22 -9.36 10.36 11.72
CA THR A 22 -8.60 10.42 12.98
C THR A 22 -7.30 11.24 12.83
N ARG A 23 -6.73 11.27 11.62
CA ARG A 23 -5.51 12.00 11.28
C ARG A 23 -5.74 13.19 10.36
N GLU A 24 -6.96 13.71 10.28
CA GLU A 24 -7.31 14.77 9.33
C GLU A 24 -6.39 16.00 9.44
N LYS A 25 -6.10 16.44 10.66
CA LYS A 25 -5.19 17.58 10.91
C LYS A 25 -3.80 17.34 10.32
N TRP A 26 -3.29 16.11 10.39
CA TRP A 26 -1.99 15.74 9.82
C TRP A 26 -2.02 15.78 8.30
N PHE A 27 -3.07 15.21 7.69
CA PHE A 27 -3.24 15.23 6.24
C PHE A 27 -3.49 16.63 5.68
N LYS A 28 -4.20 17.51 6.39
CA LYS A 28 -4.42 18.90 5.95
C LYS A 28 -3.13 19.69 5.83
N ARG A 29 -2.08 19.36 6.61
CA ARG A 29 -0.79 20.03 6.53
C ARG A 29 -0.08 19.79 5.18
N THR A 30 -0.22 18.60 4.62
CA THR A 30 0.51 18.17 3.41
C THR A 30 -0.37 18.10 2.16
N LEU A 31 -1.58 17.56 2.26
CA LEU A 31 -2.47 17.31 1.11
C LEU A 31 -3.48 18.44 0.86
N ARG A 32 -3.82 19.25 1.88
CA ARG A 32 -4.79 20.37 1.81
C ARG A 32 -6.06 20.04 0.98
N PRO A 33 -6.77 18.95 1.31
CA PRO A 33 -7.93 18.53 0.51
C PRO A 33 -9.05 19.58 0.58
N ALA A 34 -9.53 20.05 -0.57
CA ALA A 34 -10.56 21.09 -0.65
C ALA A 34 -11.91 20.67 -0.03
N GLY A 35 -12.25 19.37 -0.08
CA GLY A 35 -13.50 18.82 0.46
C GLY A 35 -13.36 18.06 1.79
N GLY A 36 -12.21 18.16 2.47
CA GLY A 36 -11.95 17.36 3.67
C GLY A 36 -11.63 15.90 3.38
N VAL A 37 -11.90 15.02 4.35
CA VAL A 37 -11.63 13.58 4.23
C VAL A 37 -12.73 12.90 3.39
N PRO A 38 -12.38 12.14 2.34
CA PRO A 38 -13.35 11.35 1.58
C PRO A 38 -14.06 10.29 2.44
N SER A 39 -15.32 9.98 2.12
CA SER A 39 -16.04 8.85 2.71
C SER A 39 -15.47 7.50 2.24
N HIS A 40 -15.81 6.42 2.94
CA HIS A 40 -15.47 5.05 2.53
C HIS A 40 -16.00 4.74 1.11
N ASP A 41 -17.22 5.18 0.78
CA ASP A 41 -17.77 5.06 -0.58
C ASP A 41 -16.96 5.81 -1.65
N THR A 42 -16.39 6.96 -1.29
CA THR A 42 -15.57 7.75 -2.22
C THR A 42 -14.25 7.06 -2.48
N PHE A 43 -13.62 6.47 -1.46
CA PHE A 43 -12.44 5.62 -1.63
C PHE A 43 -12.79 4.42 -2.51
N ASN A 44 -13.84 3.68 -2.16
CA ASN A 44 -14.27 2.51 -2.92
C ASN A 44 -14.50 2.84 -4.40
N ARG A 45 -15.25 3.91 -4.70
CA ARG A 45 -15.54 4.34 -6.07
C ARG A 45 -14.27 4.69 -6.86
N LEU A 46 -13.32 5.39 -6.22
CA LEU A 46 -12.06 5.72 -6.87
C LEU A 46 -11.29 4.44 -7.24
N PHE A 47 -11.09 3.55 -6.27
CA PHE A 47 -10.31 2.32 -6.48
C PHE A 47 -11.02 1.32 -7.39
N ALA A 48 -12.35 1.33 -7.44
CA ALA A 48 -13.13 0.48 -8.35
C ALA A 48 -12.97 0.87 -9.84
N VAL A 49 -12.65 2.13 -10.13
CA VAL A 49 -12.43 2.62 -11.51
C VAL A 49 -10.96 2.54 -11.93
N LEU A 50 -10.03 2.44 -10.99
CA LEU A 50 -8.60 2.30 -11.28
C LEU A 50 -8.30 0.90 -11.82
N ASP A 51 -7.53 0.82 -12.90
CA ASP A 51 -6.93 -0.43 -13.35
C ASP A 51 -5.96 -0.95 -12.26
N PRO A 52 -6.23 -2.13 -11.66
CA PRO A 52 -5.40 -2.65 -10.58
C PRO A 52 -3.95 -2.93 -11.00
N GLN A 53 -3.73 -3.32 -12.26
CA GLN A 53 -2.39 -3.61 -12.77
C GLN A 53 -1.60 -2.32 -12.92
N VAL A 54 -2.18 -1.30 -13.54
CA VAL A 54 -1.54 0.01 -13.70
C VAL A 54 -1.24 0.63 -12.32
N TYR A 55 -2.18 0.55 -11.38
CA TYR A 55 -1.96 1.07 -10.03
C TYR A 55 -0.78 0.37 -9.34
N ARG A 56 -0.70 -0.98 -9.41
CA ARG A 56 0.42 -1.74 -8.84
C ARG A 56 1.75 -1.33 -9.47
N ASP A 57 1.81 -1.24 -10.80
CA ASP A 57 3.06 -0.94 -11.50
C ASP A 57 3.55 0.47 -11.14
N ARG A 58 2.64 1.45 -11.08
CA ARG A 58 2.95 2.83 -10.69
C ARG A 58 3.34 2.94 -9.21
N PHE A 59 2.66 2.21 -8.34
CA PHE A 59 2.99 2.16 -6.92
C PHE A 59 4.38 1.58 -6.68
N SER A 60 4.70 0.45 -7.31
CA SER A 60 6.01 -0.18 -7.25
C SER A 60 7.12 0.74 -7.75
N LEU A 61 6.90 1.42 -8.87
CA LEU A 61 7.87 2.37 -9.42
C LEU A 61 8.13 3.54 -8.46
N TRP A 62 7.08 4.11 -7.87
CA TRP A 62 7.21 5.16 -6.86
C TRP A 62 8.00 4.70 -5.62
N VAL A 63 7.73 3.49 -5.12
CA VAL A 63 8.46 2.93 -3.97
C VAL A 63 9.93 2.70 -4.32
N GLN A 64 10.24 2.19 -5.52
CA GLN A 64 11.62 2.00 -5.97
C GLN A 64 12.38 3.32 -6.05
N GLU A 65 11.78 4.37 -6.61
CA GLU A 65 12.39 5.71 -6.67
C GLU A 65 12.68 6.26 -5.27
N LEU A 66 11.75 6.09 -4.33
CA LEU A 66 11.92 6.51 -2.94
C LEU A 66 13.02 5.72 -2.22
N ILE A 67 13.12 4.42 -2.50
CA ILE A 67 14.18 3.56 -1.97
C ILE A 67 15.55 3.93 -2.56
N LEU A 68 15.66 4.12 -3.88
CA LEU A 68 16.93 4.44 -4.53
C LEU A 68 17.48 5.82 -4.12
N SER A 69 16.59 6.75 -3.79
CA SER A 69 16.95 8.07 -3.25
C SER A 69 17.26 8.06 -1.75
N THR A 70 17.02 6.94 -1.06
CA THR A 70 17.29 6.78 0.37
C THR A 70 18.45 5.81 0.57
N PRO A 71 19.52 6.15 1.31
CA PRO A 71 20.57 5.18 1.62
C PRO A 71 19.99 3.99 2.38
N LEU A 72 19.84 2.84 1.72
CA LEU A 72 19.50 1.58 2.36
C LEU A 72 20.74 1.08 3.09
N ILE A 73 20.78 1.30 4.40
CA ILE A 73 21.84 0.80 5.27
C ILE A 73 21.26 -0.38 6.06
N GLY A 74 21.68 -1.61 5.73
CA GLY A 74 21.24 -2.81 6.42
C GLY A 74 21.47 -4.10 5.63
N VAL A 75 21.19 -5.25 6.26
CA VAL A 75 21.21 -6.57 5.64
C VAL A 75 19.77 -7.05 5.54
N VAL A 76 19.29 -7.35 4.33
CA VAL A 76 18.00 -8.02 4.13
C VAL A 76 18.26 -9.51 4.14
N ALA A 77 17.81 -10.20 5.19
CA ALA A 77 17.90 -11.65 5.28
C ALA A 77 16.77 -12.28 4.43
N ILE A 78 17.11 -12.76 3.24
CA ILE A 78 16.18 -13.55 2.42
C ILE A 78 16.27 -15.00 2.89
N ASP A 79 15.36 -15.37 3.78
CA ASP A 79 15.21 -16.77 4.21
C ASP A 79 14.58 -17.56 3.05
N GLY A 80 15.27 -18.57 2.52
CA GLY A 80 14.85 -19.34 1.34
C GLY A 80 13.62 -20.23 1.56
N LYS A 81 12.80 -19.94 2.58
CA LYS A 81 11.61 -20.71 2.94
C LYS A 81 10.56 -20.56 1.85
N THR A 82 10.31 -21.66 1.17
CA THR A 82 9.27 -21.75 0.13
C THR A 82 8.04 -22.41 0.74
N LEU A 83 6.87 -21.78 0.58
CA LEU A 83 5.63 -22.33 1.11
C LEU A 83 5.32 -23.64 0.39
N ARG A 84 5.18 -24.73 1.16
CA ARG A 84 4.90 -26.07 0.62
C ARG A 84 3.62 -26.03 -0.20
N ALA A 85 3.69 -26.52 -1.43
CA ALA A 85 2.57 -26.57 -2.36
C ALA A 85 2.01 -25.15 -2.68
N SER A 86 2.90 -24.20 -2.96
CA SER A 86 2.52 -22.88 -3.51
C SER A 86 2.60 -22.82 -5.04
N ASP A 87 3.11 -23.87 -5.67
CA ASP A 87 3.22 -24.02 -7.12
C ASP A 87 1.93 -24.63 -7.71
N PHE A 88 0.78 -23.97 -7.47
CA PHE A 88 -0.55 -24.45 -7.93
C PHE A 88 -1.15 -23.63 -9.08
N SER A 89 -0.34 -22.86 -9.81
CA SER A 89 -0.78 -22.16 -11.02
C SER A 89 0.41 -21.87 -11.95
N LYS A 90 0.21 -21.15 -13.07
CA LYS A 90 1.32 -20.65 -13.91
C LYS A 90 2.21 -19.59 -13.21
N GLN A 91 2.12 -19.47 -11.89
CA GLN A 91 2.85 -18.48 -11.08
C GLN A 91 3.98 -19.18 -10.33
N GLN A 92 5.05 -18.44 -10.05
CA GLN A 92 6.19 -18.95 -9.30
C GLN A 92 5.83 -19.25 -7.84
N ALA A 93 6.55 -20.19 -7.24
CA ALA A 93 6.39 -20.57 -5.84
C ALA A 93 6.56 -19.36 -4.91
N ILE A 94 5.81 -19.35 -3.80
CA ILE A 94 5.82 -18.26 -2.84
C ILE A 94 7.02 -18.42 -1.91
N HIS A 95 7.95 -17.45 -1.95
CA HIS A 95 9.07 -17.33 -1.02
C HIS A 95 8.69 -16.39 0.13
N MET A 96 8.86 -16.85 1.37
CA MET A 96 8.56 -16.08 2.57
C MET A 96 9.81 -15.30 3.01
N VAL A 97 9.74 -13.97 2.95
CA VAL A 97 10.77 -13.08 3.49
C VAL A 97 10.37 -12.71 4.92
N ASN A 98 11.25 -12.93 5.88
CA ASN A 98 11.04 -12.52 7.27
C ASN A 98 11.99 -11.33 7.54
N ALA A 99 11.46 -10.23 8.06
CA ALA A 99 12.20 -8.99 8.34
C ALA A 99 12.22 -8.71 9.85
#